data_AF-A0A1G1FWX8-F1
#
_entry.id   AF-A0A1G1FWX8-F1
#
_cell.length_a   1.000
_cell.length_b   1.000
_cell.length_c   1.000
_cell.angle_alpha   90.00
_cell.angle_beta   90.00
_cell.angle_gamma   90.00
#
_symmetry.space_group_name_H-M   'P 1'
#
loop_
_entity.id
_entity.type
_entity.pdbx_description
1 polymer ?
#
loop_
_entity_poly.entity_id
_entity_poly.type
_entity_poly.pdbx_seq_one_letter_code
_entity_poly.pdbx_strand_id
1 'polypeptide(L)'
;MRTVIRSFILALILSSFPLPADASWVPDRRKSQFETTFGYALFPYPYSLPGIGSGLGLVGGAMNIKETTTDVYGMYFGGDVTGLAAGVADFHLIPRNLILDLGYSGLTNATIQSYSERGMNTNKNDYTNVELGDMTYYGSRLTATFFDRRFEIYGAYYQGSSQLRNIRDRDGGIIVSAENAEVQRGHVTIMGTRLDLTDDYADPRRGLRIDLSRFLTPPRDSGPDFYVQDYNVTGYVPLGRRSTWAFNYFRSDAHVDRQGETDPAKIAEEQGLNCSDPALTAEEQQFCNDFISNTIANNTYGTSSSLGGFSRLRSYPNMRYKGAHTIFYGTEIRWNLTDESTPYDIFIMRDVRTSW
;
A
#
# COMPACT_ATOMS: atom_id res chain seq x y z
N MET A 1 -1.49 18.47 -34.31
CA MET A 1 -0.37 18.00 -35.17
C MET A 1 0.91 17.66 -34.39
N ARG A 2 1.41 18.53 -33.48
CA ARG A 2 2.62 18.27 -32.67
C ARG A 2 2.54 17.06 -31.72
N THR A 3 1.35 16.72 -31.20
CA THR A 3 1.15 15.57 -30.29
C THR A 3 1.20 14.23 -31.03
N VAL A 4 0.66 14.18 -32.24
CA VAL A 4 0.66 12.97 -33.09
C VAL A 4 2.08 12.61 -33.53
N ILE A 5 2.91 13.62 -33.83
CA ILE A 5 4.31 13.43 -34.25
C ILE A 5 5.17 12.88 -33.09
N ARG A 6 4.92 13.28 -31.84
CA ARG A 6 5.63 12.74 -30.67
C ARG A 6 5.28 11.28 -30.38
N SER A 7 4.01 10.90 -30.53
CA SER A 7 3.57 9.50 -30.40
C SER A 7 4.14 8.61 -31.51
N PHE A 8 4.28 9.14 -32.73
CA PHE A 8 4.87 8.42 -33.86
C PHE A 8 6.38 8.18 -33.69
N ILE A 9 7.12 9.15 -33.16
CA ILE A 9 8.57 9.01 -32.92
C ILE A 9 8.86 7.99 -31.81
N LEU A 10 8.04 7.95 -30.75
CA LEU A 10 8.17 6.95 -29.69
C LEU A 10 7.90 5.52 -30.22
N ALA A 11 6.88 5.37 -31.07
CA ALA A 11 6.59 4.09 -31.74
C ALA A 11 7.70 3.67 -32.72
N LEU A 12 8.31 4.63 -33.43
CA LEU A 12 9.41 4.34 -34.35
C LEU A 12 10.67 3.86 -33.61
N ILE A 13 11.00 4.47 -32.45
CA ILE A 13 12.16 4.07 -31.64
C ILE A 13 11.97 2.68 -31.01
N LEU A 14 10.74 2.33 -30.65
CA LEU A 14 10.37 0.98 -30.19
C LEU A 14 10.46 -0.08 -31.31
N SER A 15 10.26 0.31 -32.57
CA SER A 15 10.31 -0.61 -33.73
C SER A 15 11.73 -0.94 -34.23
N SER A 16 12.74 -0.18 -33.80
CA SER A 16 14.14 -0.33 -34.24
C SER A 16 14.97 -1.33 -33.43
N PHE A 17 14.39 -2.01 -32.44
CA PHE A 17 15.06 -3.14 -31.78
C PHE A 17 14.83 -4.43 -32.58
N PRO A 18 15.88 -5.12 -33.05
CA PRO A 18 15.70 -6.43 -33.68
C PRO A 18 15.12 -7.39 -32.64
N LEU A 19 13.83 -7.71 -32.78
CA LEU A 19 13.19 -8.80 -32.04
C LEU A 19 13.76 -10.12 -32.59
N PRO A 20 14.36 -10.99 -31.76
CA PRO A 20 14.81 -12.29 -32.21
C PRO A 20 13.61 -13.08 -32.75
N ALA A 21 13.77 -13.70 -33.92
CA ALA A 21 12.70 -14.42 -34.63
C ALA A 21 12.16 -15.67 -33.89
N ASP A 22 12.82 -16.09 -32.80
CA ASP A 22 12.39 -17.17 -31.88
C ASP A 22 12.03 -16.67 -30.46
N ALA A 23 11.91 -15.35 -30.26
CA ALA A 23 11.54 -14.81 -28.96
C ALA A 23 10.04 -15.01 -28.73
N SER A 24 9.67 -16.07 -28.02
CA SER A 24 8.42 -16.07 -27.25
C SER A 24 8.31 -14.72 -26.54
N TRP A 25 7.26 -13.96 -26.85
CA TRP A 25 6.97 -12.67 -26.23
C TRP A 25 6.79 -12.79 -24.71
N VAL A 26 6.54 -14.01 -24.23
CA VAL A 26 6.57 -14.38 -22.81
C VAL A 26 7.89 -15.09 -22.50
N PRO A 27 8.77 -14.50 -21.68
CA PRO A 27 10.01 -15.16 -21.28
C PRO A 27 9.77 -16.39 -20.42
N ASP A 28 10.60 -17.42 -20.58
CA ASP A 28 10.65 -18.55 -19.65
C ASP A 28 10.98 -18.11 -18.22
N ARG A 29 10.44 -18.85 -17.24
CA ARG A 29 10.74 -18.64 -15.82
C ARG A 29 12.21 -18.98 -15.55
N ARG A 30 12.93 -18.04 -14.93
CA ARG A 30 14.36 -18.14 -14.62
C ARG A 30 14.62 -18.96 -13.36
N LYS A 31 13.66 -19.00 -12.42
CA LYS A 31 13.75 -19.73 -11.15
C LYS A 31 12.45 -20.48 -10.86
N SER A 32 12.46 -21.35 -9.84
CA SER A 32 11.22 -21.89 -9.26
C SER A 32 10.38 -20.73 -8.72
N GLN A 33 9.06 -20.77 -8.95
CA GLN A 33 8.12 -19.77 -8.43
C GLN A 33 7.58 -20.13 -7.04
N PHE A 34 8.00 -21.29 -6.52
CA PHE A 34 7.66 -21.85 -5.22
C PHE A 34 8.96 -22.35 -4.59
N GLU A 35 9.68 -21.44 -3.94
CA GLU A 35 10.89 -21.76 -3.19
C GLU A 35 10.53 -22.44 -1.86
N THR A 36 11.34 -23.41 -1.43
CA THR A 36 11.10 -24.18 -0.21
C THR A 36 12.31 -24.21 0.71
N THR A 37 13.31 -23.38 0.42
CA THR A 37 14.55 -23.30 1.20
C THR A 37 14.29 -22.59 2.51
N PHE A 38 14.34 -23.33 3.62
CA PHE A 38 14.13 -22.78 4.95
C PHE A 38 15.06 -21.60 5.28
N GLY A 39 14.45 -20.51 5.75
CA GLY A 39 15.12 -19.32 6.26
C GLY A 39 14.49 -18.83 7.55
N TYR A 40 15.20 -17.97 8.28
CA TYR A 40 14.66 -17.25 9.43
C TYR A 40 15.41 -15.96 9.67
N ALA A 41 14.76 -15.03 10.35
CA ALA A 41 15.31 -13.73 10.71
C ALA A 41 14.77 -13.31 12.07
N LEU A 42 15.61 -12.72 12.93
CA LEU A 42 15.18 -12.09 14.17
C LEU A 42 16.07 -10.90 14.47
N PHE A 43 15.49 -9.70 14.50
CA PHE A 43 16.24 -8.46 14.67
C PHE A 43 15.54 -7.47 15.60
N PRO A 44 16.31 -6.76 16.45
CA PRO A 44 15.80 -5.56 17.07
C PRO A 44 15.51 -4.51 16.00
N TYR A 45 14.40 -3.79 16.14
CA TYR A 45 13.95 -2.77 15.22
C TYR A 45 13.78 -1.45 15.98
N PRO A 46 14.87 -0.69 16.21
CA PRO A 46 14.74 0.67 16.72
C PRO A 46 14.01 1.52 15.68
N TYR A 47 12.99 2.26 16.10
CA TYR A 47 12.20 3.08 15.20
C TYR A 47 12.08 4.52 15.70
N SER A 48 12.00 5.44 14.74
CA SER A 48 11.64 6.84 14.95
C SER A 48 10.83 7.27 13.73
N LEU A 49 9.51 7.31 13.88
CA LEU A 49 8.57 7.56 12.80
C LEU A 49 7.81 8.85 13.08
N PRO A 50 7.83 9.84 12.16
CA PRO A 50 7.05 11.06 12.32
C PRO A 50 5.57 10.78 12.59
N GLY A 51 5.02 11.42 13.62
CA GLY A 51 3.64 11.24 14.08
C GLY A 51 3.40 10.01 14.97
N ILE A 52 4.15 8.92 14.80
CA ILE A 52 3.98 7.70 15.62
C ILE A 52 4.84 7.79 16.89
N GLY A 53 6.04 8.36 16.79
CA GLY A 53 6.98 8.48 17.90
C GLY A 53 8.20 7.58 17.74
N SER A 54 8.85 7.29 18.86
CA SER A 54 10.08 6.51 18.91
C SER A 54 9.96 5.33 19.85
N GLY A 55 10.77 4.30 19.60
CA GLY A 55 10.76 3.11 20.43
C GLY A 55 11.66 2.02 19.93
N LEU A 56 11.45 0.83 20.50
CA LEU A 56 12.16 -0.38 20.16
C LEU A 56 11.16 -1.49 19.87
N GLY A 57 11.28 -2.08 18.69
CA GLY A 57 10.57 -3.28 18.32
C GLY A 57 11.47 -4.49 18.26
N LEU A 58 10.83 -5.65 18.13
CA LEU A 58 11.45 -6.92 17.76
C LEU A 58 10.69 -7.45 16.57
N VAL A 59 11.38 -7.70 15.46
CA VAL A 59 10.81 -8.24 14.23
C VAL A 59 11.46 -9.58 13.96
N GLY A 60 10.65 -10.58 13.62
CA GLY A 60 11.20 -11.86 13.21
C GLY A 60 10.21 -12.72 12.44
N GLY A 61 10.74 -13.79 11.87
CA GLY A 61 9.95 -14.76 11.13
C GLY A 61 10.77 -15.96 10.70
N ALA A 62 10.05 -17.00 10.31
CA ALA A 62 10.60 -18.19 9.69
C ALA A 62 9.93 -18.35 8.31
N MET A 63 10.75 -18.56 7.31
CA MET A 63 10.36 -18.69 5.92
C MET A 63 10.48 -20.15 5.49
N ASN A 64 9.58 -20.57 4.61
CA ASN A 64 9.57 -21.90 4.00
C ASN A 64 9.61 -23.04 5.04
N ILE A 65 8.74 -22.94 6.05
CA ILE A 65 8.71 -23.85 7.21
C ILE A 65 8.38 -25.28 6.75
N LYS A 66 9.14 -26.26 7.24
CA LYS A 66 8.97 -27.70 6.95
C LYS A 66 9.00 -28.04 5.46
N GLU A 67 9.93 -27.43 4.71
CA GLU A 67 10.08 -27.64 3.26
C GLU A 67 8.82 -27.29 2.46
N THR A 68 7.98 -26.40 3.01
CA THR A 68 6.85 -25.80 2.30
C THR A 68 7.19 -24.40 1.85
N THR A 69 6.27 -23.72 1.17
CA THR A 69 6.36 -22.28 0.88
C THR A 69 5.89 -21.41 2.05
N THR A 70 5.39 -22.01 3.13
CA THR A 70 4.69 -21.28 4.20
C THR A 70 5.66 -20.46 5.03
N ASP A 71 5.32 -19.18 5.19
CA ASP A 71 6.07 -18.22 5.98
C ASP A 71 5.25 -17.81 7.20
N VAL A 72 5.90 -17.63 8.35
CA VAL A 72 5.29 -17.09 9.57
C VAL A 72 6.17 -15.97 10.08
N TYR A 73 5.57 -14.81 10.32
CA TYR A 73 6.29 -13.63 10.77
C TYR A 73 5.51 -12.87 11.82
N GLY A 74 6.24 -12.08 12.61
CA GLY A 74 5.67 -11.25 13.64
C GLY A 74 6.58 -10.09 14.00
N MET A 75 5.96 -9.06 14.56
CA MET A 75 6.62 -7.89 15.08
C MET A 75 5.92 -7.45 16.35
N TYR A 76 6.71 -7.09 17.35
CA TYR A 76 6.24 -6.44 18.56
C TYR A 76 6.89 -5.07 18.65
N PHE A 77 6.13 -4.06 19.07
CA PHE A 77 6.59 -2.69 19.26
C PHE A 77 6.38 -2.29 20.73
N GLY A 78 7.38 -1.62 21.31
CA GLY A 78 7.25 -0.91 22.57
C GLY A 78 7.89 0.48 22.48
N GLY A 79 7.46 1.40 23.34
CA GLY A 79 7.85 2.82 23.31
C GLY A 79 6.62 3.72 23.29
N ASP A 80 6.70 4.82 22.54
CA ASP A 80 5.58 5.77 22.39
C ASP A 80 4.33 5.12 21.78
N VAL A 81 4.52 4.09 20.96
CA VAL A 81 3.46 3.18 20.49
C VAL A 81 3.81 1.75 20.89
N THR A 82 2.80 1.06 21.44
CA THR A 82 2.89 -0.37 21.76
C THR A 82 1.96 -1.15 20.84
N GLY A 83 2.40 -2.33 20.40
CA GLY A 83 1.55 -3.18 19.60
C GLY A 83 2.21 -4.45 19.11
N LEU A 84 1.43 -5.22 18.38
CA LEU A 84 1.81 -6.49 17.80
C LEU A 84 1.27 -6.55 16.38
N ALA A 85 2.06 -7.07 15.45
CA ALA A 85 1.52 -7.62 14.20
C ALA A 85 2.08 -9.01 13.97
N ALA A 86 1.27 -9.88 13.38
CA ALA A 86 1.64 -11.25 13.07
C ALA A 86 0.94 -11.69 11.79
N GLY A 87 1.57 -12.59 11.04
CA GLY A 87 1.01 -13.09 9.81
C GLY A 87 1.53 -14.46 9.43
N VAL A 88 0.76 -15.12 8.58
CA VAL A 88 1.12 -16.32 7.85
C VAL A 88 0.98 -15.99 6.38
N ALA A 89 2.02 -16.22 5.58
CA ALA A 89 1.98 -16.00 4.14
C ALA A 89 2.27 -17.31 3.40
N ASP A 90 1.81 -17.37 2.14
CA ASP A 90 2.07 -18.47 1.22
C ASP A 90 1.66 -19.86 1.76
N PHE A 91 0.59 -19.93 2.57
CA PHE A 91 0.03 -21.19 3.07
C PHE A 91 -0.79 -21.88 1.98
N HIS A 92 -0.27 -22.98 1.44
CA HIS A 92 -0.91 -23.69 0.32
C HIS A 92 -2.04 -24.61 0.80
N LEU A 93 -3.29 -24.21 0.57
CA LEU A 93 -4.47 -25.07 0.76
C LEU A 93 -4.55 -26.17 -0.30
N ILE A 94 -4.19 -25.82 -1.54
CA ILE A 94 -3.94 -26.76 -2.63
C ILE A 94 -2.53 -26.46 -3.13
N PRO A 95 -1.60 -27.43 -3.11
CA PRO A 95 -0.21 -27.20 -3.48
C PRO A 95 -0.09 -26.42 -4.80
N ARG A 96 0.55 -25.24 -4.74
CA ARG A 96 0.86 -24.36 -5.89
C ARG A 96 -0.34 -23.74 -6.63
N ASN A 97 -1.55 -24.05 -6.21
CA ASN A 97 -2.78 -23.65 -6.92
C ASN A 97 -3.69 -22.78 -6.07
N LEU A 98 -3.76 -22.99 -4.76
CA LEU A 98 -4.61 -22.22 -3.87
C LEU A 98 -3.83 -21.83 -2.61
N ILE A 99 -3.59 -20.53 -2.47
CA ILE A 99 -2.69 -19.94 -1.47
C ILE A 99 -3.51 -19.05 -0.55
N LEU A 100 -3.32 -19.21 0.75
CA LEU A 100 -3.94 -18.40 1.80
C LEU A 100 -2.88 -17.57 2.52
N ASP A 101 -3.14 -16.28 2.63
CA ASP A 101 -2.41 -15.35 3.50
C ASP A 101 -3.34 -14.89 4.62
N LEU A 102 -2.81 -14.79 5.83
CA LEU A 102 -3.51 -14.31 7.02
C LEU A 102 -2.64 -13.26 7.73
N GLY A 103 -3.27 -12.22 8.25
CA GLY A 103 -2.59 -11.16 8.98
C GLY A 103 -3.43 -10.60 10.11
N TYR A 104 -2.74 -10.17 11.17
CA TYR A 104 -3.30 -9.46 12.29
C TYR A 104 -2.36 -8.34 12.70
N SER A 105 -2.90 -7.20 13.11
CA SER A 105 -2.16 -6.18 13.85
C SER A 105 -3.04 -5.48 14.87
N GLY A 106 -2.49 -5.23 16.06
CA GLY A 106 -3.06 -4.39 17.09
C GLY A 106 -2.06 -3.32 17.52
N LEU A 107 -2.47 -2.05 17.54
CA LEU A 107 -1.63 -0.92 17.93
C LEU A 107 -2.41 -0.04 18.93
N THR A 108 -1.72 0.44 19.96
CA THR A 108 -2.34 1.35 20.94
C THR A 108 -2.77 2.65 20.30
N ASN A 109 -1.84 3.32 19.59
CA ASN A 109 -2.09 4.57 18.88
C ASN A 109 -1.35 4.58 17.53
N ALA A 110 -1.83 5.36 16.58
CA ALA A 110 -1.08 5.78 15.40
C ALA A 110 -1.51 7.17 14.95
N THR A 111 -0.60 7.90 14.33
CA THR A 111 -0.90 9.23 13.78
C THR A 111 -0.79 9.21 12.27
N ILE A 112 -1.77 9.82 11.61
CA ILE A 112 -1.82 9.97 10.17
C ILE A 112 -1.81 11.45 9.83
N GLN A 113 -1.01 11.84 8.84
CA GLN A 113 -1.01 13.20 8.34
C GLN A 113 -2.28 13.45 7.50
N SER A 114 -3.02 14.48 7.85
CA SER A 114 -4.15 15.01 7.09
C SER A 114 -3.77 16.35 6.48
N TYR A 115 -3.72 16.43 5.15
CA TYR A 115 -3.38 17.65 4.44
C TYR A 115 -4.64 18.51 4.26
N SER A 116 -4.47 19.83 4.23
CA SER A 116 -5.58 20.80 4.10
C SER A 116 -6.47 20.53 2.89
N GLU A 117 -5.87 20.18 1.75
CA GLU A 117 -6.59 19.87 0.51
C GLU A 117 -6.27 18.49 -0.06
N ARG A 118 -7.23 17.97 -0.84
CA ARG A 118 -7.06 16.83 -1.75
C ARG A 118 -6.28 17.25 -3.00
N GLY A 119 -5.61 16.31 -3.64
CA GLY A 119 -4.79 16.54 -4.83
C GLY A 119 -3.36 16.94 -4.48
N MET A 120 -2.69 17.64 -5.41
CA MET A 120 -1.25 17.98 -5.29
C MET A 120 -0.99 19.45 -4.93
N ASN A 121 -2.05 20.23 -4.64
CA ASN A 121 -1.96 21.68 -4.42
C ASN A 121 -1.67 22.06 -2.96
N THR A 122 -1.06 21.17 -2.19
CA THR A 122 -0.71 21.42 -0.79
C THR A 122 0.81 21.49 -0.62
N ASN A 123 1.28 22.32 0.30
CA ASN A 123 2.70 22.43 0.58
C ASN A 123 3.20 21.22 1.41
N LYS A 124 4.52 21.03 1.50
CA LYS A 124 5.10 19.91 2.28
C LYS A 124 4.65 19.93 3.74
N ASN A 125 4.52 21.11 4.33
CA ASN A 125 4.27 21.31 5.76
C ASN A 125 2.82 21.70 6.07
N ASP A 126 1.93 21.52 5.09
CA ASP A 126 0.52 21.92 5.12
C ASP A 126 -0.34 20.73 5.52
N TYR A 127 -0.13 20.26 6.75
CA TYR A 127 -0.82 19.12 7.31
C TYR A 127 -1.02 19.26 8.82
N THR A 128 -2.10 18.66 9.28
CA THR A 128 -2.33 18.32 10.69
C THR A 128 -2.11 16.84 10.93
N ASN A 129 -1.96 16.48 12.19
CA ASN A 129 -1.74 15.12 12.64
C ASN A 129 -3.03 14.59 13.26
N VAL A 130 -3.63 13.56 12.66
CA VAL A 130 -4.81 12.87 13.16
C VAL A 130 -4.36 11.67 13.98
N GLU A 131 -4.56 11.73 15.29
CA GLU A 131 -4.23 10.66 16.23
C GLU A 131 -5.40 9.69 16.37
N LEU A 132 -5.15 8.42 16.06
CA LEU A 132 -6.09 7.31 16.17
C LEU A 132 -5.64 6.37 17.30
N GLY A 133 -6.58 5.90 18.10
CA GLY A 133 -6.36 4.94 19.19
C GLY A 133 -7.07 3.61 18.97
N ASP A 134 -6.65 2.62 19.74
CA ASP A 134 -7.21 1.25 19.82
C ASP A 134 -7.40 0.62 18.45
N MET A 135 -6.32 0.61 17.68
CA MET A 135 -6.34 0.17 16.30
C MET A 135 -6.19 -1.34 16.23
N THR A 136 -7.15 -2.00 15.60
CA THR A 136 -7.04 -3.44 15.28
C THR A 136 -7.28 -3.66 13.81
N TYR A 137 -6.52 -4.56 13.20
CA TYR A 137 -6.69 -4.97 11.81
C TYR A 137 -6.54 -6.48 11.69
N TYR A 138 -7.39 -7.06 10.86
CA TYR A 138 -7.36 -8.45 10.45
C TYR A 138 -7.41 -8.48 8.93
N GLY A 139 -6.62 -9.35 8.33
CA GLY A 139 -6.56 -9.50 6.89
C GLY A 139 -6.51 -10.96 6.50
N SER A 140 -7.22 -11.31 5.44
CA SER A 140 -7.02 -12.57 4.73
C SER A 140 -6.98 -12.35 3.23
N ARG A 141 -6.20 -13.15 2.53
CA ARG A 141 -6.19 -13.18 1.07
C ARG A 141 -6.15 -14.62 0.60
N LEU A 142 -7.00 -14.95 -0.34
CA LEU A 142 -7.01 -16.22 -1.05
C LEU A 142 -6.62 -15.96 -2.50
N THR A 143 -5.56 -16.61 -2.97
CA THR A 143 -5.04 -16.48 -4.32
C THR A 143 -5.08 -17.83 -5.03
N ALA A 144 -5.81 -17.89 -6.13
CA ALA A 144 -5.74 -19.00 -7.08
C ALA A 144 -4.65 -18.70 -8.11
N THR A 145 -3.71 -19.61 -8.30
CA THR A 145 -2.56 -19.48 -9.22
C THR A 145 -2.58 -20.56 -10.29
N PHE A 146 -2.21 -20.15 -11.51
CA PHE A 146 -2.17 -20.99 -12.70
C PHE A 146 -0.90 -20.71 -13.51
N PHE A 147 -0.43 -21.73 -14.23
CA PHE A 147 0.70 -21.64 -15.18
C PHE A 147 1.96 -21.06 -14.54
N ASP A 148 2.44 -21.64 -13.44
CA ASP A 148 3.60 -21.15 -12.67
C ASP A 148 3.48 -19.66 -12.32
N ARG A 149 2.35 -19.32 -11.67
CA ARG A 149 1.99 -17.97 -11.21
C ARG A 149 1.93 -16.92 -12.31
N ARG A 150 1.74 -17.33 -13.58
CA ARG A 150 1.58 -16.36 -14.69
C ARG A 150 0.19 -15.76 -14.70
N PHE A 151 -0.79 -16.49 -14.20
CA PHE A 151 -2.15 -15.99 -14.06
C PHE A 151 -2.62 -16.24 -12.64
N GLU A 152 -3.05 -15.19 -11.96
CA GLU A 152 -3.60 -15.27 -10.62
C GLU A 152 -4.92 -14.54 -10.54
N ILE A 153 -5.87 -15.11 -9.81
CA ILE A 153 -7.10 -14.44 -9.39
C ILE A 153 -7.10 -14.48 -7.87
N TYR A 154 -7.42 -13.37 -7.22
CA TYR A 154 -7.43 -13.32 -5.77
C TYR A 154 -8.61 -12.55 -5.21
N GLY A 155 -9.03 -12.98 -4.02
CA GLY A 155 -9.96 -12.27 -3.16
C GLY A 155 -9.28 -11.97 -1.83
N ALA A 156 -9.44 -10.76 -1.30
CA ALA A 156 -8.94 -10.40 0.02
C ALA A 156 -10.03 -9.71 0.84
N TYR A 157 -9.99 -9.90 2.15
CA TYR A 157 -10.87 -9.24 3.11
C TYR A 157 -10.01 -8.65 4.20
N TYR A 158 -10.10 -7.34 4.39
CA TYR A 158 -9.44 -6.64 5.48
C TYR A 158 -10.48 -5.93 6.32
N GLN A 159 -10.44 -6.16 7.62
CA GLN A 159 -11.31 -5.51 8.58
C GLN A 159 -10.44 -4.76 9.59
N GLY A 160 -10.88 -3.57 9.99
CA GLY A 160 -10.22 -2.84 11.04
C GLY A 160 -11.15 -1.97 11.87
N SER A 161 -10.63 -1.56 13.02
CA SER A 161 -11.26 -0.61 13.93
C SER A 161 -10.25 0.45 14.36
N SER A 162 -10.73 1.67 14.62
CA SER A 162 -9.94 2.75 15.20
C SER A 162 -10.87 3.79 15.84
N GLN A 163 -10.38 4.52 16.83
CA GLN A 163 -11.11 5.63 17.45
C GLN A 163 -10.32 6.93 17.26
N LEU A 164 -10.98 8.02 16.84
CA LEU A 164 -10.35 9.34 16.80
C LEU A 164 -10.06 9.81 18.22
N ARG A 165 -8.81 10.25 18.48
CA ARG A 165 -8.40 10.78 19.78
C ARG A 165 -8.20 12.29 19.74
N ASN A 166 -7.32 12.75 18.86
CA ASN A 166 -6.94 14.15 18.77
C ASN A 166 -6.67 14.55 17.32
N ILE A 167 -6.96 15.81 17.00
CA ILE A 167 -6.36 16.53 15.89
C ILE A 167 -5.26 17.40 16.49
N ARG A 168 -4.04 17.21 16.01
CA ARG A 168 -2.84 17.90 16.46
C ARG A 168 -2.28 18.77 15.35
N ASP A 169 -1.60 19.82 15.75
CA ASP A 169 -0.75 20.58 14.85
C ASP A 169 0.44 19.73 14.38
N ARG A 170 1.24 20.30 13.49
CA ARG A 170 2.43 19.64 12.94
C ARG A 170 3.49 19.31 13.99
N ASP A 171 3.60 20.15 15.01
CA ASP A 171 4.65 20.13 16.03
C ASP A 171 4.23 19.26 17.24
N GLY A 172 2.99 18.76 17.25
CA GLY A 172 2.43 17.81 18.21
C GLY A 172 1.48 18.41 19.24
N GLY A 173 1.25 19.72 19.21
CA GLY A 173 0.27 20.42 20.04
C GLY A 173 -1.14 19.97 19.72
N ILE A 174 -2.00 19.84 20.73
CA ILE A 174 -3.40 19.46 20.54
C ILE A 174 -4.16 20.68 20.04
N ILE A 175 -4.81 20.55 18.88
CA ILE A 175 -5.75 21.56 18.35
C ILE A 175 -7.14 21.26 18.90
N VAL A 176 -7.62 20.03 18.71
CA VAL A 176 -8.93 19.58 19.19
C VAL A 176 -8.82 18.14 19.69
N SER A 177 -9.37 17.88 20.87
CA SER A 177 -9.59 16.51 21.36
C SER A 177 -11.00 16.08 20.99
N ALA A 178 -11.13 14.85 20.48
CA ALA A 178 -12.43 14.32 20.14
C ALA A 178 -13.12 13.80 21.42
N GLU A 179 -14.29 14.35 21.74
CA GLU A 179 -15.09 13.93 22.89
C GLU A 179 -16.14 12.90 22.47
N ASN A 180 -16.19 11.76 23.17
CA ASN A 180 -17.13 10.66 22.88
C ASN A 180 -17.13 10.15 21.43
N ALA A 181 -16.00 10.30 20.71
CA ALA A 181 -15.87 9.83 19.34
C ALA A 181 -16.21 8.34 19.22
N GLU A 182 -17.04 7.98 18.26
CA GLU A 182 -17.42 6.59 18.05
C GLU A 182 -16.24 5.74 17.58
N VAL A 183 -16.23 4.46 17.97
CA VAL A 183 -15.25 3.50 17.43
C VAL A 183 -15.64 3.18 16.00
N GLN A 184 -14.87 3.72 15.07
CA GLN A 184 -15.06 3.49 13.64
C GLN A 184 -14.61 2.07 13.30
N ARG A 185 -15.55 1.26 12.79
CA ARG A 185 -15.28 -0.08 12.26
C ARG A 185 -15.54 -0.09 10.77
N GLY A 186 -14.71 -0.80 10.03
CA GLY A 186 -14.92 -0.98 8.61
C GLY A 186 -14.21 -2.19 8.08
N HIS A 187 -14.59 -2.57 6.87
CA HIS A 187 -13.86 -3.55 6.12
C HIS A 187 -13.75 -3.13 4.66
N VAL A 188 -12.81 -3.76 3.95
CA VAL A 188 -12.65 -3.66 2.52
C VAL A 188 -12.51 -5.06 1.96
N THR A 189 -13.27 -5.35 0.91
CA THR A 189 -13.11 -6.55 0.11
C THR A 189 -12.38 -6.19 -1.17
N ILE A 190 -11.34 -6.94 -1.51
CA ILE A 190 -10.57 -6.75 -2.74
C ILE A 190 -10.79 -7.95 -3.63
N MET A 191 -11.10 -7.71 -4.90
CA MET A 191 -11.05 -8.73 -5.94
C MET A 191 -10.02 -8.30 -6.97
N GLY A 192 -9.13 -9.18 -7.38
CA GLY A 192 -8.12 -8.83 -8.34
C GLY A 192 -7.66 -9.96 -9.23
N THR A 193 -6.95 -9.57 -10.27
CA THR A 193 -6.37 -10.46 -11.26
C THR A 193 -5.00 -9.95 -11.62
N ARG A 194 -4.03 -10.86 -11.70
CA ARG A 194 -2.68 -10.60 -12.14
C ARG A 194 -2.37 -11.45 -13.36
N LEU A 195 -1.83 -10.79 -14.38
CA LEU A 195 -1.17 -11.43 -15.50
C LEU A 195 0.32 -11.09 -15.40
N ASP A 196 1.12 -12.11 -15.08
CA ASP A 196 2.55 -12.03 -14.88
C ASP A 196 3.27 -12.76 -16.02
N LEU A 197 3.75 -11.96 -16.97
CA LEU A 197 4.49 -12.40 -18.14
C LEU A 197 5.97 -12.06 -17.99
N THR A 198 6.47 -12.11 -16.76
CA THR A 198 7.88 -11.85 -16.47
C THR A 198 8.67 -13.16 -16.45
N ASP A 199 9.99 -13.04 -16.47
CA ASP A 199 10.89 -14.18 -16.29
C ASP A 199 10.98 -14.65 -14.83
N ASP A 200 10.52 -13.87 -13.86
CA ASP A 200 10.52 -14.24 -12.45
C ASP A 200 9.46 -13.44 -11.70
N TYR A 201 8.73 -14.07 -10.78
CA TYR A 201 7.66 -13.42 -10.03
C TYR A 201 8.19 -12.48 -8.94
N ALA A 202 9.29 -12.83 -8.26
CA ALA A 202 9.85 -12.02 -7.17
C ALA A 202 10.82 -10.94 -7.68
N ASP A 203 11.73 -11.33 -8.59
CA ASP A 203 12.76 -10.48 -9.19
C ASP A 203 12.65 -10.44 -10.73
N PRO A 204 11.60 -9.79 -11.30
CA PRO A 204 11.50 -9.61 -12.74
C PRO A 204 12.69 -8.86 -13.34
N ARG A 205 13.26 -9.40 -14.42
CA ARG A 205 14.30 -8.73 -15.22
C ARG A 205 13.88 -8.45 -16.64
N ARG A 206 12.93 -9.24 -17.16
CA ARG A 206 12.35 -9.06 -18.49
C ARG A 206 10.87 -9.40 -18.47
N GLY A 207 10.10 -8.72 -19.31
CA GLY A 207 8.67 -9.01 -19.53
C GLY A 207 7.74 -7.97 -18.93
N LEU A 208 6.47 -8.35 -18.76
CA LEU A 208 5.38 -7.44 -18.41
C LEU A 208 4.55 -8.03 -17.27
N ARG A 209 4.17 -7.20 -16.30
CA ARG A 209 3.19 -7.52 -15.27
C ARG A 209 2.01 -6.56 -15.37
N ILE A 210 0.81 -7.10 -15.32
CA ILE A 210 -0.45 -6.36 -15.30
C ILE A 210 -1.23 -6.81 -14.07
N ASP A 211 -1.64 -5.85 -13.25
CA ASP A 211 -2.52 -6.05 -12.11
C ASP A 211 -3.78 -5.21 -12.27
N LEU A 212 -4.91 -5.85 -12.02
CA LEU A 212 -6.22 -5.22 -11.98
C LEU A 212 -6.84 -5.55 -10.63
N SER A 213 -7.29 -4.56 -9.87
CA SER A 213 -8.00 -4.82 -8.63
C SER A 213 -9.15 -3.86 -8.39
N ARG A 214 -10.22 -4.40 -7.82
CA ARG A 214 -11.38 -3.66 -7.34
C ARG A 214 -11.44 -3.73 -5.84
N PHE A 215 -11.54 -2.58 -5.20
CA PHE A 215 -11.74 -2.45 -3.76
C PHE A 215 -13.19 -2.05 -3.53
N LEU A 216 -13.88 -2.85 -2.71
CA LEU A 216 -15.26 -2.66 -2.32
C LEU A 216 -15.25 -2.29 -0.84
N THR A 217 -15.68 -1.08 -0.55
CA THR A 217 -15.89 -0.62 0.82
C THR A 217 -17.39 -0.43 0.98
N PRO A 218 -18.09 -1.26 1.78
CA PRO A 218 -19.51 -1.06 1.96
C PRO A 218 -19.78 0.31 2.59
N PRO A 219 -20.93 0.92 2.28
CA PRO A 219 -21.30 2.19 2.88
C PRO A 219 -21.39 2.03 4.39
N ARG A 220 -20.89 3.04 5.11
CA ARG A 220 -21.19 3.27 6.52
C ARG A 220 -22.44 4.14 6.63
N ASP A 221 -23.02 4.25 7.83
CA ASP A 221 -24.28 4.97 8.08
C ASP A 221 -24.40 6.27 7.27
N SER A 222 -23.49 7.22 7.50
CA SER A 222 -23.37 8.50 6.79
C SER A 222 -22.30 8.51 5.70
N GLY A 223 -21.59 7.40 5.47
CA GLY A 223 -20.50 7.32 4.51
C GLY A 223 -20.96 7.14 3.06
N PRO A 224 -20.10 7.47 2.07
CA PRO A 224 -20.39 7.20 0.67
C PRO A 224 -20.39 5.70 0.38
N ASP A 225 -21.18 5.32 -0.61
CA ASP A 225 -21.10 4.02 -1.26
C ASP A 225 -20.29 4.19 -2.54
N PHE A 226 -19.10 3.57 -2.59
CA PHE A 226 -18.22 3.67 -3.73
C PHE A 226 -17.27 2.47 -3.81
N TYR A 227 -16.76 2.22 -5.01
CA TYR A 227 -15.67 1.27 -5.22
C TYR A 227 -14.47 1.95 -5.86
N VAL A 228 -13.29 1.39 -5.65
CA VAL A 228 -12.04 1.84 -6.28
C VAL A 228 -11.59 0.81 -7.29
N GLN A 229 -11.21 1.26 -8.48
CA GLN A 229 -10.66 0.42 -9.53
C GLN A 229 -9.21 0.83 -9.79
N ASP A 230 -8.29 -0.11 -9.54
CA ASP A 230 -6.86 0.05 -9.76
C ASP A 230 -6.42 -0.70 -11.02
N TYR A 231 -5.53 -0.06 -11.77
CA TYR A 231 -4.82 -0.58 -12.92
C TYR A 231 -3.33 -0.33 -12.70
N ASN A 232 -2.53 -1.38 -12.70
CA ASN A 232 -1.09 -1.27 -12.54
C ASN A 232 -0.38 -2.11 -13.61
N VAL A 233 0.53 -1.49 -14.34
CA VAL A 233 1.31 -2.13 -15.40
C VAL A 233 2.78 -1.85 -15.15
N THR A 234 3.58 -2.91 -15.09
CA THR A 234 5.03 -2.79 -14.93
C THR A 234 5.76 -3.54 -16.02
N GLY A 235 6.59 -2.84 -16.79
CA GLY A 235 7.46 -3.42 -17.82
C GLY A 235 8.90 -3.49 -17.33
N TYR A 236 9.59 -4.57 -17.68
CA TYR A 236 10.98 -4.81 -17.32
C TYR A 236 11.82 -5.04 -18.57
N VAL A 237 12.88 -4.25 -18.71
CA VAL A 237 13.83 -4.33 -19.81
C VAL A 237 15.20 -4.70 -19.26
N PRO A 238 15.82 -5.81 -19.70
CA PRO A 238 17.13 -6.19 -19.20
C PRO A 238 18.21 -5.22 -19.70
N LEU A 239 19.08 -4.78 -18.79
CA LEU A 239 20.29 -4.01 -19.06
C LEU A 239 21.50 -4.95 -18.89
N GLY A 240 21.93 -5.54 -20.01
CA GLY A 240 22.94 -6.59 -20.00
C GLY A 240 22.44 -7.87 -19.34
N ARG A 241 23.30 -8.56 -18.58
CA ARG A 241 22.97 -9.87 -17.99
C ARG A 241 22.26 -9.80 -16.64
N ARG A 242 22.51 -8.74 -15.87
CA ARG A 242 22.14 -8.69 -14.45
C ARG A 242 21.17 -7.57 -14.11
N SER A 243 21.35 -6.42 -14.73
CA SER A 243 20.63 -5.21 -14.37
C SER A 243 19.32 -5.11 -15.13
N THR A 244 18.39 -4.31 -14.62
CA THR A 244 17.05 -4.17 -15.18
C THR A 244 16.64 -2.70 -15.16
N TRP A 245 15.97 -2.26 -16.21
CA TRP A 245 15.24 -1.01 -16.21
C TRP A 245 13.75 -1.30 -16.11
N ALA A 246 13.13 -0.87 -15.02
CA ALA A 246 11.71 -1.03 -14.77
C ALA A 246 10.94 0.27 -15.11
N PHE A 247 9.73 0.11 -15.63
CA PHE A 247 8.79 1.18 -15.91
C PHE A 247 7.45 0.81 -15.30
N ASN A 248 6.86 1.71 -14.54
CA ASN A 248 5.57 1.50 -13.90
C ASN A 248 4.57 2.57 -14.37
N TYR A 249 3.37 2.11 -14.70
CA TYR A 249 2.20 2.94 -14.89
C TYR A 249 1.13 2.47 -13.90
N PHE A 250 0.60 3.40 -13.12
CA PHE A 250 -0.47 3.16 -12.18
C PHE A 250 -1.59 4.16 -12.41
N ARG A 251 -2.83 3.68 -12.37
CA ARG A 251 -4.04 4.49 -12.39
C ARG A 251 -5.04 3.93 -11.39
N SER A 252 -5.71 4.83 -10.67
CA SER A 252 -6.81 4.50 -9.77
C SER A 252 -7.95 5.48 -9.92
N ASP A 253 -9.17 4.97 -9.89
CA ASP A 253 -10.39 5.75 -9.98
C ASP A 253 -11.40 5.28 -8.92
N ALA A 254 -11.92 6.22 -8.13
CA ALA A 254 -13.09 6.02 -7.29
C ALA A 254 -14.36 6.22 -8.11
N HIS A 255 -15.33 5.32 -7.93
CA HIS A 255 -16.62 5.34 -8.61
C HIS A 255 -17.70 5.36 -7.52
N VAL A 256 -18.38 6.51 -7.39
CA VAL A 256 -19.40 6.72 -6.36
C VAL A 256 -20.75 6.25 -6.88
N ASP A 257 -21.34 5.28 -6.19
CA ASP A 257 -22.69 4.78 -6.45
C ASP A 257 -23.72 5.62 -5.68
N ARG A 258 -23.39 6.02 -4.44
CA ARG A 258 -24.21 6.90 -3.60
C ARG A 258 -23.32 7.84 -2.78
N GLN A 259 -23.65 9.12 -2.77
CA GLN A 259 -22.97 10.08 -1.90
C GLN A 259 -23.31 9.83 -0.42
N GLY A 260 -22.33 10.10 0.45
CA GLY A 260 -22.54 10.12 1.89
C GLY A 260 -23.19 11.43 2.35
N GLU A 261 -23.19 11.67 3.66
CA GLU A 261 -23.56 12.95 4.24
C GLU A 261 -22.57 14.03 3.80
N THR A 262 -23.09 15.20 3.45
CA THR A 262 -22.31 16.34 2.96
C THR A 262 -22.60 17.63 3.74
N ASP A 263 -23.52 17.57 4.70
CA ASP A 263 -23.77 18.63 5.68
C ASP A 263 -22.57 18.77 6.65
N PRO A 264 -21.85 19.91 6.63
CA PRO A 264 -20.70 20.11 7.51
C PRO A 264 -21.03 19.97 9.00
N ALA A 265 -22.22 20.38 9.44
CA ALA A 265 -22.58 20.38 10.85
C ALA A 265 -22.78 18.95 11.37
N LYS A 266 -23.45 18.11 10.59
CA LYS A 266 -23.64 16.69 10.94
C LYS A 266 -22.33 15.92 10.92
N ILE A 267 -21.46 16.18 9.95
CA ILE A 267 -20.13 15.54 9.90
C ILE A 267 -19.32 15.96 11.14
N ALA A 268 -19.37 17.25 11.53
CA ALA A 268 -18.67 17.70 12.73
C ALA A 268 -19.22 17.01 13.99
N GLU A 269 -20.54 16.88 14.13
CA GLU A 269 -21.20 16.16 15.22
C GLU A 269 -20.77 14.69 15.27
N GLU A 270 -20.83 13.97 14.15
CA GLU A 270 -20.42 12.55 14.05
C GLU A 270 -18.94 12.32 14.41
N GLN A 271 -18.08 13.31 14.16
CA GLN A 271 -16.66 13.26 14.49
C GLN A 271 -16.37 13.78 15.92
N GLY A 272 -17.38 14.27 16.64
CA GLY A 272 -17.22 14.88 17.96
C GLY A 272 -16.41 16.18 17.94
N LEU A 273 -16.50 16.95 16.86
CA LEU A 273 -15.71 18.17 16.63
C LEU A 273 -16.59 19.42 16.75
N ASN A 274 -16.09 20.43 17.48
CA ASN A 274 -16.68 21.77 17.51
C ASN A 274 -15.74 22.80 16.86
N CYS A 275 -15.77 22.89 15.53
CA CYS A 275 -14.90 23.82 14.79
C CYS A 275 -15.26 25.31 15.00
N SER A 276 -16.37 25.61 15.69
CA SER A 276 -16.81 26.99 16.01
C SER A 276 -16.51 27.39 17.46
N ASP A 277 -15.72 26.60 18.19
CA ASP A 277 -15.35 26.93 19.56
C ASP A 277 -14.59 28.29 19.59
N PRO A 278 -15.08 29.29 20.36
CA PRO A 278 -14.44 30.59 20.45
C PRO A 278 -13.08 30.57 21.15
N ALA A 279 -12.69 29.46 21.79
CA ALA A 279 -11.36 29.26 22.34
C ALA A 279 -10.30 28.97 21.27
N LEU A 280 -10.72 28.52 20.08
CA LEU A 280 -9.82 28.24 18.96
C LEU A 280 -9.35 29.53 18.28
N THR A 281 -8.08 29.58 17.92
CA THR A 281 -7.54 30.60 17.02
C THR A 281 -8.12 30.45 15.61
N ALA A 282 -8.03 31.52 14.80
CA ALA A 282 -8.49 31.47 13.41
C ALA A 282 -7.81 30.38 12.57
N GLU A 283 -6.54 30.08 12.86
CA GLU A 283 -5.78 29.02 12.19
C GLU A 283 -6.28 27.63 12.61
N GLU A 284 -6.52 27.40 13.89
CA GLU A 284 -7.06 26.14 14.41
C GLU A 284 -8.49 25.86 13.90
N GLN A 285 -9.33 26.90 13.82
CA GLN A 285 -10.65 26.80 13.20
C GLN A 285 -10.54 26.39 11.73
N GLN A 286 -9.60 26.98 10.98
CA GLN A 286 -9.36 26.62 9.59
C GLN A 286 -8.95 25.15 9.45
N PHE A 287 -8.04 24.65 10.28
CA PHE A 287 -7.63 23.24 10.24
C PHE A 287 -8.78 22.28 10.53
N CYS A 288 -9.63 22.60 11.50
CA CYS A 288 -10.82 21.82 11.79
C CYS A 288 -11.77 21.81 10.57
N ASN A 289 -12.00 22.97 9.96
CA ASN A 289 -12.85 23.10 8.77
C ASN A 289 -12.26 22.40 7.54
N ASP A 290 -10.94 22.35 7.38
CA ASP A 290 -10.26 21.62 6.30
C ASP A 290 -10.47 20.11 6.44
N PHE A 291 -10.42 19.58 7.67
CA PHE A 291 -10.73 18.17 7.94
C PHE A 291 -12.19 17.83 7.56
N ILE A 292 -13.14 18.68 7.93
CA ILE A 292 -14.55 18.53 7.55
C ILE A 292 -14.71 18.60 6.03
N SER A 293 -14.07 19.57 5.37
CA SER A 293 -14.11 19.74 3.91
C SER A 293 -13.54 18.54 3.16
N ASN A 294 -12.46 17.96 3.65
CA ASN A 294 -11.89 16.73 3.12
C ASN A 294 -12.83 15.52 3.26
N THR A 295 -13.56 15.45 4.37
CA THR A 295 -14.58 14.43 4.62
C THR A 295 -15.76 14.59 3.67
N ILE A 296 -16.28 15.80 3.49
CA ILE A 296 -17.32 16.11 2.51
C ILE A 296 -16.87 15.70 1.10
N ALA A 297 -15.65 16.05 0.70
CA ALA A 297 -15.13 15.69 -0.61
C ALA A 297 -14.97 14.17 -0.79
N ASN A 298 -14.59 13.44 0.25
CA ASN A 298 -14.63 11.97 0.23
C ASN A 298 -16.06 11.46 0.07
N ASN A 299 -17.01 12.01 0.81
CA ASN A 299 -18.42 11.61 0.77
C ASN A 299 -19.10 11.94 -0.58
N THR A 300 -18.58 12.95 -1.29
CA THR A 300 -19.10 13.38 -2.60
C THR A 300 -18.48 12.60 -3.76
N TYR A 301 -17.17 12.37 -3.72
CA TYR A 301 -16.39 11.90 -4.89
C TYR A 301 -15.69 10.55 -4.67
N GLY A 302 -15.74 10.00 -3.46
CA GLY A 302 -14.94 8.84 -3.07
C GLY A 302 -13.44 9.17 -3.03
N THR A 303 -12.63 8.20 -2.62
CA THR A 303 -11.17 8.32 -2.59
C THR A 303 -10.52 7.12 -3.26
N SER A 304 -9.83 7.38 -4.36
CA SER A 304 -9.02 6.39 -5.07
C SER A 304 -7.74 6.05 -4.30
N SER A 305 -7.01 5.04 -4.74
CA SER A 305 -5.72 4.66 -4.17
C SER A 305 -4.74 5.84 -4.23
N SER A 306 -4.28 6.25 -3.05
CA SER A 306 -3.43 7.44 -2.87
C SER A 306 -2.00 7.30 -3.41
N LEU A 307 -1.33 8.43 -3.60
CA LEU A 307 0.10 8.51 -3.90
C LEU A 307 0.89 8.92 -2.65
N GLY A 308 2.10 8.40 -2.52
CA GLY A 308 2.94 8.54 -1.32
C GLY A 308 3.55 7.20 -0.91
N GLY A 309 4.50 7.23 0.01
CA GLY A 309 5.06 6.04 0.63
C GLY A 309 5.94 5.18 -0.30
N PHE A 310 6.32 4.01 0.21
CA PHE A 310 7.36 3.16 -0.39
C PHE A 310 7.04 2.66 -1.81
N SER A 311 5.77 2.42 -2.14
CA SER A 311 5.39 1.76 -3.41
C SER A 311 5.22 2.71 -4.59
N ARG A 312 5.10 4.03 -4.36
CA ARG A 312 4.87 5.01 -5.43
C ARG A 312 5.85 6.18 -5.28
N LEU A 313 5.56 7.11 -4.39
CA LEU A 313 6.36 8.33 -4.17
C LEU A 313 7.20 8.19 -2.90
N ARG A 314 8.33 7.47 -3.00
CA ARG A 314 9.19 7.07 -1.86
C ARG A 314 9.67 8.20 -0.96
N SER A 315 9.83 9.42 -1.50
CA SER A 315 10.27 10.59 -0.75
C SER A 315 9.12 11.36 -0.08
N TYR A 316 7.88 10.89 -0.20
CA TYR A 316 6.70 11.50 0.36
C TYR A 316 6.07 10.58 1.41
N PRO A 317 5.46 11.15 2.47
CA PRO A 317 4.68 10.39 3.44
C PRO A 317 3.66 9.49 2.76
N ASN A 318 3.30 8.38 3.41
CA ASN A 318 2.20 7.56 2.93
C ASN A 318 0.94 8.43 2.79
N MET A 319 0.09 8.14 1.80
CA MET A 319 -1.16 8.86 1.62
C MET A 319 -1.03 10.38 1.36
N ARG A 320 0.15 10.87 0.96
CA ARG A 320 0.43 12.31 0.74
C ARG A 320 -0.56 12.99 -0.21
N TYR A 321 -0.87 12.35 -1.32
CA TYR A 321 -1.78 12.90 -2.33
C TYR A 321 -2.96 11.96 -2.51
N LYS A 322 -4.17 12.48 -2.28
CA LYS A 322 -5.44 11.74 -2.36
C LYS A 322 -6.41 12.46 -3.28
N GLY A 323 -7.29 11.72 -3.94
CA GLY A 323 -8.32 12.30 -4.79
C GLY A 323 -9.25 11.22 -5.32
N ALA A 324 -10.26 11.61 -6.10
CA ALA A 324 -11.14 10.66 -6.78
C ALA A 324 -10.42 9.92 -7.94
N HIS A 325 -9.36 10.52 -8.48
CA HIS A 325 -8.53 9.94 -9.54
C HIS A 325 -7.06 10.13 -9.19
N THR A 326 -6.26 9.09 -9.38
CA THR A 326 -4.79 9.18 -9.30
C THR A 326 -4.14 8.51 -10.50
N ILE A 327 -3.03 9.10 -10.93
CA ILE A 327 -2.16 8.55 -11.97
C ILE A 327 -0.72 8.69 -11.50
N PHE A 328 0.07 7.64 -11.69
CA PHE A 328 1.49 7.63 -11.39
C PHE A 328 2.27 6.98 -12.54
N TYR A 329 3.44 7.56 -12.81
CA TYR A 329 4.43 7.00 -13.71
C TYR A 329 5.75 6.93 -12.93
N GLY A 330 6.39 5.78 -12.96
CA GLY A 330 7.67 5.54 -12.30
C GLY A 330 8.64 4.86 -13.23
N THR A 331 9.94 5.12 -13.03
CA THR A 331 10.98 4.36 -13.69
C THR A 331 12.14 4.13 -12.72
N GLU A 332 12.76 2.95 -12.79
CA GLU A 332 13.80 2.53 -11.85
C GLU A 332 14.88 1.73 -12.57
N ILE A 333 16.14 2.13 -12.38
CA ILE A 333 17.29 1.32 -12.80
C ILE A 333 17.72 0.47 -11.61
N ARG A 334 17.61 -0.85 -11.76
CA ARG A 334 18.07 -1.85 -10.79
C ARG A 334 19.45 -2.33 -11.21
N TRP A 335 20.46 -1.83 -10.52
CA TRP A 335 21.85 -2.20 -10.78
C TRP A 335 22.28 -3.40 -9.93
N ASN A 336 22.35 -4.57 -10.56
CA ASN A 336 22.71 -5.81 -9.89
C ASN A 336 24.21 -6.12 -10.06
N LEU A 337 24.95 -6.16 -8.95
CA LEU A 337 26.39 -6.43 -8.93
C LEU A 337 26.71 -7.93 -9.05
N THR A 338 25.88 -8.80 -8.48
CA THR A 338 26.04 -10.27 -8.52
C THR A 338 24.69 -10.97 -8.67
N ASP A 339 24.70 -12.17 -9.26
CA ASP A 339 23.56 -13.09 -9.31
C ASP A 339 23.68 -14.22 -8.28
N GLU A 340 24.72 -14.15 -7.43
CA GLU A 340 25.05 -15.20 -6.49
C GLU A 340 23.96 -15.34 -5.42
N SER A 341 23.44 -16.56 -5.34
CA SER A 341 22.33 -16.97 -4.49
C SER A 341 22.87 -17.96 -3.44
N THR A 342 23.99 -17.61 -2.80
CA THR A 342 24.57 -18.43 -1.73
C THR A 342 23.78 -18.19 -0.44
N PRO A 343 23.23 -19.25 0.18
CA PRO A 343 22.63 -19.14 1.50
C PRO A 343 23.70 -18.68 2.49
N TYR A 344 23.33 -17.78 3.39
CA TYR A 344 24.13 -17.47 4.56
C TYR A 344 23.39 -17.99 5.79
N ASP A 345 24.16 -18.42 6.79
CA ASP A 345 23.65 -18.98 8.04
C ASP A 345 24.45 -18.34 9.19
N ILE A 346 23.86 -17.33 9.81
CA ILE A 346 24.37 -16.66 10.99
C ILE A 346 23.32 -16.78 12.11
N PHE A 347 23.76 -16.72 13.37
CA PHE A 347 22.89 -17.01 14.52
C PHE A 347 21.53 -16.29 14.49
N ILE A 348 21.49 -15.03 14.05
CA ILE A 348 20.29 -14.19 13.99
C ILE A 348 19.56 -14.22 12.63
N MET A 349 20.15 -14.84 11.60
CA MET A 349 19.61 -14.82 10.25
C MET A 349 20.13 -15.97 9.39
N ARG A 350 19.20 -16.65 8.74
CA ARG A 350 19.50 -17.59 7.66
C ARG A 350 18.58 -17.30 6.50
N ASP A 351 19.14 -17.04 5.32
CA ASP A 351 18.35 -16.84 4.12
C ASP A 351 19.20 -17.04 2.87
N VAL A 352 18.53 -17.08 1.72
CA VAL A 352 19.15 -16.97 0.41
C VAL A 352 19.03 -15.52 -0.03
N ARG A 353 20.12 -14.92 -0.54
CA ARG A 353 20.07 -13.52 -1.01
C ARG A 353 18.98 -13.35 -2.08
N THR A 354 17.93 -12.63 -1.70
CA THR A 354 16.87 -12.15 -2.59
C THR A 354 17.18 -10.70 -2.97
N SER A 355 17.20 -10.39 -4.26
CA SER A 355 17.39 -9.01 -4.75
C SER A 355 16.07 -8.27 -4.60
N TRP A 356 16.02 -7.29 -3.69
CA TRP A 356 14.90 -6.36 -3.51
C TRP A 356 15.30 -4.97 -3.96
#